data_AF-B6BR78-F1
#
_entry.id   AF-B6BR78-F1
#
_cell.length_a   1.000
_cell.length_b   1.000
_cell.length_c   1.000
_cell.angle_alpha   90.00
_cell.angle_beta   90.00
_cell.angle_gamma   90.00
#
_symmetry.space_group_name_H-M   'P 1'
#
loop_
_entity.id
_entity.type
_entity.pdbx_description
1 polymer ?
#
loop_
_entity_poly.entity_id
_entity_poly.type
_entity_poly.pdbx_seq_one_letter_code
_entity_poly.pdbx_strand_id
1 'polypeptide(L)'
;MSNNIKLHQKDLPEDLDLGNVLAVDGEFMGLNVRRDPLCLIQLSTGNSDAHIVQLDRKSYEAPNLIKILKDETITKIFHYGRADMAHIKYYLKTETNNILDTKIASKLARSYSDNHSLKTLIKEFANVDISKQFQSSDFGGTLTPAQLKYCANDVIYLHQIHDELFKILERENRIKLYKDCLSFLKTRVDLDLALFKDDIWSH
;
A
#
# COMPACT_ATOMS: atom_id res chain seq x y z
N MET A 1 -4.84 -16.55 15.38
CA MET A 1 -3.81 -15.67 15.97
C MET A 1 -4.41 -14.26 16.04
N SER A 2 -4.30 -13.58 17.17
CA SER A 2 -4.74 -12.19 17.28
C SER A 2 -3.69 -11.29 16.63
N ASN A 3 -4.07 -10.55 15.59
CA ASN A 3 -3.17 -9.60 14.94
C ASN A 3 -2.72 -8.53 15.96
N ASN A 4 -1.44 -8.19 15.98
CA ASN A 4 -0.91 -7.16 16.85
C ASN A 4 -1.10 -5.79 16.21
N ILE A 5 -2.20 -5.10 16.53
CA ILE A 5 -2.55 -3.81 15.94
C ILE A 5 -2.14 -2.67 16.88
N LYS A 6 -1.29 -1.77 16.40
CA LYS A 6 -0.83 -0.58 17.12
C LYS A 6 -1.22 0.68 16.36
N LEU A 7 -1.96 1.56 17.02
CA LEU A 7 -2.29 2.90 16.52
C LEU A 7 -1.26 3.91 17.03
N HIS A 8 -0.65 4.65 16.12
CA HIS A 8 0.27 5.75 16.39
C HIS A 8 -0.37 7.05 15.92
N GLN A 9 -0.22 8.10 16.73
CA GLN A 9 -0.74 9.42 16.39
C GLN A 9 0.39 10.27 15.82
N LYS A 10 0.13 10.90 14.67
CA LYS A 10 1.02 11.78 13.89
C LYS A 10 2.19 11.09 13.21
N ASP A 11 2.96 10.27 13.92
CA ASP A 11 4.15 9.61 13.39
C ASP A 11 4.45 8.28 14.10
N LEU A 12 5.41 7.52 13.58
CA LEU A 12 5.98 6.35 14.23
C LEU A 12 6.93 6.74 15.38
N PRO A 13 7.09 5.87 16.40
CA PRO A 13 8.16 6.01 17.40
C PRO A 13 9.56 5.94 16.75
N GLU A 14 10.52 6.71 17.27
CA GLU A 14 11.87 6.81 16.72
C GLU A 14 12.66 5.49 16.77
N ASP A 15 12.53 4.74 17.87
CA ASP A 15 13.28 3.49 18.11
C ASP A 15 12.57 2.23 17.57
N LEU A 16 11.54 2.41 16.73
CA LEU A 16 10.77 1.28 16.22
C LEU A 16 11.48 0.62 15.04
N ASP A 17 11.99 -0.59 15.27
CA ASP A 17 12.50 -1.46 14.21
C ASP A 17 11.35 -2.24 13.55
N LEU A 18 11.17 -2.03 12.26
CA LEU A 18 10.19 -2.73 11.41
C LEU A 18 10.85 -3.67 10.39
N GLY A 19 12.19 -3.73 10.36
CA GLY A 19 12.95 -4.45 9.34
C GLY A 19 12.91 -3.77 7.96
N ASN A 20 13.37 -4.51 6.94
CA ASN A 20 13.67 -3.97 5.61
C ASN A 20 12.64 -4.31 4.53
N VAL A 21 11.53 -4.97 4.87
CA VAL A 21 10.45 -5.27 3.92
C VAL A 21 9.12 -5.02 4.62
N LEU A 22 8.42 -3.99 4.16
CA LEU A 22 7.18 -3.52 4.78
C LEU A 22 6.04 -3.58 3.79
N ALA A 23 4.91 -4.12 4.23
CA ALA A 23 3.65 -3.95 3.54
C ALA A 23 3.10 -2.57 3.89
N VAL A 24 2.60 -1.83 2.90
CA VAL A 24 2.15 -0.44 3.06
C VAL A 24 0.84 -0.25 2.32
N ASP A 25 -0.09 0.47 2.94
CA ASP A 25 -1.35 0.90 2.35
C ASP A 25 -1.82 2.19 3.03
N GLY A 26 -2.60 3.02 2.33
CA GLY A 26 -3.08 4.31 2.84
C GLY A 26 -4.59 4.45 2.76
N GLU A 27 -5.17 5.13 3.75
CA GLU A 27 -6.59 5.51 3.70
C GLU A 27 -6.75 7.00 3.44
N PHE A 28 -7.72 7.33 2.61
CA PHE A 28 -7.99 8.69 2.15
C PHE A 28 -9.49 8.99 2.27
N MET A 29 -9.87 10.28 2.24
CA MET A 29 -11.29 10.67 2.20
C MET A 29 -11.96 10.45 0.83
N GLY A 30 -11.22 9.92 -0.15
CA GLY A 30 -11.62 9.75 -1.54
C GLY A 30 -10.39 9.66 -2.46
N LEU A 31 -10.61 9.54 -3.77
CA LEU A 31 -9.54 9.26 -4.73
C LEU A 31 -8.99 10.50 -5.46
N ASN A 32 -9.52 11.69 -5.20
CA ASN A 32 -8.98 12.92 -5.77
C ASN A 32 -7.91 13.49 -4.85
N VAL A 33 -6.64 13.20 -5.15
CA VAL A 33 -5.46 13.58 -4.35
C VAL A 33 -5.48 15.04 -3.86
N ARG A 34 -5.97 15.99 -4.68
CA ARG A 34 -5.96 17.42 -4.33
C ARG A 34 -7.12 17.85 -3.43
N ARG A 35 -8.20 17.07 -3.40
CA ARG A 35 -9.43 17.34 -2.63
C ARG A 35 -9.52 16.47 -1.38
N ASP A 36 -9.07 15.22 -1.49
CA ASP A 36 -9.32 14.15 -0.53
C ASP A 36 -8.04 13.91 0.28
N PRO A 37 -8.03 14.27 1.58
CA PRO A 37 -6.86 14.14 2.44
C PRO A 37 -6.39 12.70 2.64
N LEU A 38 -5.07 12.52 2.74
CA LEU A 38 -4.46 11.34 3.33
C LEU A 38 -4.76 11.32 4.84
N CYS A 39 -5.42 10.28 5.32
CA CYS A 39 -5.84 10.18 6.72
C CYS A 39 -4.86 9.38 7.56
N LEU A 40 -4.43 8.23 7.05
CA LEU A 40 -3.54 7.33 7.76
C LEU A 40 -2.74 6.47 6.79
N ILE A 41 -1.64 5.90 7.29
CA ILE A 41 -0.84 4.89 6.60
C ILE A 41 -0.70 3.68 7.52
N GLN A 42 -0.99 2.50 7.00
CA GLN A 42 -0.77 1.23 7.67
C GLN A 42 0.52 0.59 7.18
N LEU A 43 1.27 -0.01 8.11
CA LEU A 43 2.49 -0.76 7.86
C LEU A 43 2.39 -2.14 8.49
N SER A 44 2.96 -3.16 7.86
CA SER A 44 3.15 -4.48 8.48
C SER A 44 4.54 -5.02 8.19
N THR A 45 5.14 -5.71 9.17
CA THR A 45 6.42 -6.43 8.99
C THR A 45 6.25 -7.81 8.38
N GLY A 46 5.00 -8.25 8.13
CA GLY A 46 4.67 -9.60 7.69
C GLY A 46 4.54 -10.62 8.83
N ASN A 47 4.71 -10.19 10.08
CA ASN A 47 4.66 -11.04 11.28
C ASN A 47 3.30 -10.98 11.98
N SER A 48 2.21 -10.90 11.21
CA SER A 48 0.84 -10.71 11.73
C SER A 48 0.65 -9.48 12.62
N ASP A 49 1.42 -8.42 12.35
CA ASP A 49 1.40 -7.14 13.03
C ASP A 49 0.94 -6.02 12.09
N ALA A 50 0.34 -4.97 12.63
CA ALA A 50 0.00 -3.77 11.88
C ALA A 50 0.26 -2.52 12.72
N HIS A 51 1.00 -1.58 12.14
CA HIS A 51 1.30 -0.26 12.67
C HIS A 51 0.51 0.77 11.86
N ILE A 52 -0.52 1.34 12.46
CA ILE A 52 -1.41 2.32 11.81
C ILE A 52 -0.98 3.71 12.28
N VAL A 53 -0.51 4.55 11.37
CA VAL A 53 -0.11 5.93 11.66
C VAL A 53 -1.24 6.85 11.23
N GLN A 54 -2.02 7.35 12.19
CA GLN A 54 -3.05 8.35 11.92
C GLN A 54 -2.41 9.74 11.87
N LEU A 55 -2.47 10.38 10.70
CA LEU A 55 -1.73 11.60 10.42
C LEU A 55 -2.48 12.84 10.93
N ASP A 56 -1.73 13.84 11.38
CA ASP A 56 -2.29 15.18 11.58
C ASP A 56 -2.48 15.87 10.24
N ARG A 57 -3.73 15.91 9.76
CA ARG A 57 -4.08 16.48 8.45
C ARG A 57 -3.87 18.00 8.34
N LYS A 58 -3.49 18.69 9.42
CA LYS A 58 -3.12 20.11 9.37
C LYS A 58 -1.65 20.32 9.03
N SER A 59 -0.77 19.48 9.58
CA SER A 59 0.68 19.65 9.52
C SER A 59 1.36 18.62 8.62
N TYR A 60 0.86 17.37 8.61
CA TYR A 60 1.48 16.22 7.97
C TYR A 60 2.94 15.97 8.41
N GLU A 61 3.28 16.37 9.63
CA GLU A 61 4.61 16.16 10.22
C GLU A 61 4.75 14.71 10.69
N ALA A 62 5.43 13.89 9.88
CA ALA A 62 5.73 12.48 10.17
C ALA A 62 7.17 12.10 9.74
N PRO A 63 8.22 12.69 10.34
CA PRO A 63 9.60 12.48 9.92
C PRO A 63 10.07 11.02 9.93
N ASN A 64 9.63 10.20 10.89
CA ASN A 64 10.04 8.79 10.99
C ASN A 64 9.40 7.95 9.88
N LEU A 65 8.11 8.16 9.62
CA LEU A 65 7.42 7.57 8.48
C LEU A 65 8.06 8.00 7.15
N ILE A 66 8.33 9.31 6.98
CA ILE A 66 8.99 9.84 5.78
C ILE A 66 10.36 9.19 5.55
N LYS A 67 11.15 9.00 6.63
CA LYS A 67 12.45 8.32 6.57
C LYS A 67 12.31 6.92 5.98
N ILE A 68 11.33 6.13 6.43
CA ILE A 68 11.07 4.77 5.94
C ILE A 68 10.62 4.77 4.47
N LEU A 69 9.70 5.67 4.11
CA LEU A 69 9.15 5.74 2.75
C LEU A 69 10.23 6.05 1.70
N LYS A 70 11.12 7.00 2.00
CA LYS A 70 12.20 7.40 1.07
C LYS A 70 13.44 6.50 1.12
N ASP A 71 13.57 5.63 2.13
CA ASP A 71 14.73 4.75 2.22
C ASP A 71 14.77 3.77 1.05
N GLU A 72 15.90 3.69 0.34
CA GLU A 72 16.07 2.75 -0.77
C GLU A 72 16.38 1.33 -0.30
N THR A 73 16.87 1.18 0.93
CA THR A 73 17.22 -0.12 1.53
C THR A 73 16.01 -0.85 2.10
N ILE A 74 14.91 -0.14 2.35
CA ILE A 74 13.65 -0.70 2.81
C ILE A 74 12.71 -0.91 1.61
N THR A 75 12.26 -2.14 1.40
CA THR A 75 11.30 -2.50 0.36
C THR A 75 9.88 -2.24 0.83
N LYS A 76 9.05 -1.55 0.03
CA LYS A 76 7.63 -1.31 0.34
C LYS A 76 6.70 -2.09 -0.61
N ILE A 77 5.93 -3.02 -0.06
CA ILE A 77 4.95 -3.83 -0.78
C ILE A 77 3.59 -3.16 -0.70
N PHE A 78 3.04 -2.75 -1.85
CA PHE A 78 1.69 -2.22 -1.97
C PHE A 78 0.76 -3.21 -2.68
N HIS A 79 -0.54 -2.96 -2.59
CA HIS A 79 -1.52 -3.48 -3.54
C HIS A 79 -2.17 -2.32 -4.29
N TYR A 80 -1.76 -2.07 -5.54
CA TYR A 80 -2.15 -0.88 -6.30
C TYR A 80 -1.56 0.43 -5.77
N GLY A 81 -0.26 0.46 -5.50
CA GLY A 81 0.45 1.58 -4.88
C GLY A 81 0.41 2.90 -5.67
N ARG A 82 -0.11 2.92 -6.91
CA ARG A 82 -0.31 4.14 -7.71
C ARG A 82 -1.07 5.22 -6.92
N ALA A 83 -2.17 4.85 -6.26
CA ALA A 83 -3.00 5.81 -5.53
C ALA A 83 -2.32 6.27 -4.23
N ASP A 84 -1.74 5.32 -3.49
CA ASP A 84 -1.02 5.56 -2.23
C ASP A 84 0.16 6.48 -2.42
N MET A 85 1.03 6.16 -3.39
CA MET A 85 2.22 6.95 -3.70
C MET A 85 1.86 8.37 -4.13
N ALA A 86 0.75 8.57 -4.85
CA ALA A 86 0.29 9.91 -5.22
C ALA A 86 -0.14 10.74 -4.00
N HIS A 87 -0.88 10.15 -3.07
CA HIS A 87 -1.28 10.82 -1.83
C HIS A 87 -0.08 11.06 -0.90
N ILE A 88 0.81 10.08 -0.74
CA ILE A 88 2.05 10.21 0.02
C ILE A 88 2.89 11.37 -0.53
N LYS A 89 3.14 11.39 -1.84
CA LYS A 89 3.93 12.45 -2.49
C LYS A 89 3.29 13.82 -2.33
N TYR A 90 1.97 13.91 -2.48
CA TYR A 90 1.25 15.17 -2.38
C TYR A 90 1.18 15.70 -0.95
N TYR A 91 0.87 14.86 0.05
CA TYR A 91 0.62 15.30 1.42
C TYR A 91 1.88 15.29 2.29
N LEU A 92 2.66 14.21 2.26
CA LEU A 92 3.89 14.08 3.07
C LEU A 92 5.13 14.68 2.39
N LYS A 93 5.01 15.16 1.15
CA LYS A 93 6.10 15.79 0.39
C LYS A 93 7.36 14.92 0.30
N THR A 94 7.17 13.61 0.19
CA THR A 94 8.26 12.61 0.09
C THR A 94 8.03 11.67 -1.08
N GLU A 95 9.12 11.15 -1.63
CA GLU A 95 9.07 10.01 -2.54
C GLU A 95 8.95 8.69 -1.77
N THR A 96 8.34 7.68 -2.41
CA THR A 96 8.38 6.29 -1.96
C THR A 96 9.32 5.50 -2.87
N ASN A 97 10.42 4.98 -2.30
CA ASN A 97 11.47 4.28 -3.03
C ASN A 97 11.39 2.77 -2.85
N ASN A 98 12.11 1.98 -3.67
CA ASN A 98 12.18 0.51 -3.57
C ASN A 98 10.82 -0.18 -3.31
N ILE A 99 9.99 -0.23 -4.34
CA ILE A 99 8.60 -0.69 -4.23
C ILE A 99 8.36 -2.06 -4.88
N LEU A 100 7.36 -2.77 -4.39
CA LEU A 100 6.75 -3.94 -5.00
C LEU A 100 5.24 -3.71 -5.06
N ASP A 101 4.56 -4.23 -6.08
CA ASP A 101 3.12 -4.05 -6.26
C ASP A 101 2.44 -5.38 -6.60
N THR A 102 1.66 -5.88 -5.64
CA THR A 102 0.98 -7.18 -5.76
C THR A 102 -0.13 -7.17 -6.80
N LYS A 103 -0.71 -6.01 -7.15
CA LYS A 103 -1.75 -5.95 -8.19
C LYS A 103 -1.13 -6.01 -9.59
N ILE A 104 0.01 -5.34 -9.81
CA ILE A 104 0.80 -5.51 -11.03
C ILE A 104 1.27 -6.96 -11.15
N ALA A 105 1.85 -7.52 -10.09
CA ALA A 105 2.28 -8.91 -10.05
C ALA A 105 1.11 -9.86 -10.36
N SER A 106 -0.05 -9.63 -9.75
CA SER A 106 -1.26 -10.43 -9.98
C SER A 106 -1.75 -10.39 -11.43
N LYS A 107 -1.78 -9.21 -12.06
CA LYS A 107 -2.16 -9.08 -13.48
C LYS A 107 -1.21 -9.83 -14.42
N LEU A 108 0.09 -9.81 -14.10
CA LEU A 108 1.10 -10.50 -14.90
C LEU A 108 1.17 -12.01 -14.62
N ALA A 109 0.90 -12.44 -13.39
CA ALA A 109 0.99 -13.84 -12.98
C ALA A 109 -0.30 -14.64 -13.24
N ARG A 110 -1.45 -14.06 -12.91
CA ARG A 110 -2.76 -14.73 -12.89
C ARG A 110 -3.55 -14.44 -14.15
N SER A 111 -2.98 -14.74 -15.32
CA SER A 111 -3.65 -14.52 -16.63
C SER A 111 -4.90 -15.38 -16.86
N TYR A 112 -5.24 -16.27 -15.92
CA TYR A 112 -6.47 -17.06 -15.89
C TYR A 112 -7.63 -16.39 -15.13
N SER A 113 -7.42 -15.20 -14.56
CA SER A 113 -8.43 -14.50 -13.77
C SER A 113 -8.42 -13.01 -14.08
N ASP A 114 -9.61 -12.42 -14.25
CA ASP A 114 -9.77 -10.96 -14.39
C ASP A 114 -9.88 -10.24 -13.03
N ASN A 115 -9.97 -10.98 -11.92
CA ASN A 115 -10.15 -10.40 -10.59
C ASN A 115 -8.82 -10.33 -9.83
N HIS A 116 -8.31 -9.11 -9.69
CA HIS A 116 -7.05 -8.81 -9.01
C HIS A 116 -7.26 -7.91 -7.79
N SER A 117 -8.44 -7.97 -7.15
CA SER A 117 -8.67 -7.22 -5.91
C SER A 117 -7.93 -7.87 -4.74
N LEU A 118 -7.48 -7.06 -3.77
CA LEU A 118 -6.81 -7.56 -2.57
C LEU A 118 -7.60 -8.65 -1.85
N LYS A 119 -8.91 -8.45 -1.65
CA LYS A 119 -9.81 -9.48 -1.08
C LYS A 119 -9.70 -10.82 -1.82
N THR A 120 -9.66 -10.81 -3.14
CA THR A 120 -9.55 -12.03 -3.95
C THR A 120 -8.20 -12.70 -3.72
N LEU A 121 -7.12 -11.94 -3.68
CA LEU A 121 -5.77 -12.48 -3.45
C LEU A 121 -5.60 -13.03 -2.03
N ILE A 122 -6.16 -12.35 -1.02
CA ILE A 122 -6.20 -12.86 0.36
C ILE A 122 -6.96 -14.19 0.41
N LYS A 123 -8.10 -14.27 -0.28
CA LYS A 123 -8.88 -15.53 -0.31
C LYS A 123 -8.14 -16.65 -1.01
N GLU A 124 -7.46 -16.37 -2.12
CA GLU A 124 -6.74 -17.37 -2.91
C GLU A 124 -5.47 -17.85 -2.20
N PHE A 125 -4.65 -16.94 -1.70
CA PHE A 125 -3.31 -17.28 -1.17
C PHE A 125 -3.28 -17.50 0.33
N ALA A 126 -4.15 -16.86 1.11
CA ALA A 126 -4.22 -17.03 2.57
C ALA A 126 -5.46 -17.81 3.04
N ASN A 127 -6.40 -18.13 2.14
CA ASN A 127 -7.68 -18.78 2.46
C ASN A 127 -8.51 -18.05 3.53
N VAL A 128 -8.35 -16.73 3.64
CA VAL A 128 -9.10 -15.87 4.57
C VAL A 128 -10.18 -15.11 3.82
N ASP A 129 -11.38 -14.99 4.40
CA ASP A 129 -12.41 -14.08 3.89
C ASP A 129 -12.38 -12.78 4.70
N ILE A 130 -12.25 -11.65 4.00
CA ILE A 130 -12.26 -10.32 4.60
C ILE A 130 -13.51 -9.55 4.16
N SER A 131 -14.06 -8.76 5.09
CA SER A 131 -15.19 -7.87 4.82
C SER A 131 -14.70 -6.59 4.12
N LYS A 132 -15.49 -6.09 3.16
CA LYS A 132 -15.29 -4.77 2.51
C LYS A 132 -16.07 -3.65 3.19
N GLN A 133 -16.73 -3.93 4.31
CA GLN A 133 -17.69 -3.02 4.94
C GLN A 133 -17.10 -1.65 5.30
N PHE A 134 -15.80 -1.57 5.61
CA PHE A 134 -15.15 -0.35 6.08
C PHE A 134 -14.35 0.40 5.00
N GLN A 135 -14.33 -0.11 3.76
CA GLN A 135 -13.64 0.54 2.64
C GLN A 135 -14.15 1.97 2.38
N SER A 136 -15.45 2.20 2.63
CA SER A 136 -16.07 3.53 2.55
C SER A 136 -16.44 3.99 3.95
N SER A 137 -15.45 4.39 4.76
CA SER A 137 -15.65 4.90 6.12
C SER A 137 -14.91 6.22 6.36
N ASP A 138 -15.29 6.96 7.40
CA ASP A 138 -14.57 8.16 7.81
C ASP A 138 -13.30 7.78 8.60
N PHE A 139 -12.17 7.73 7.90
CA PHE A 139 -10.84 7.50 8.48
C PHE A 139 -10.21 8.79 9.05
N GLY A 140 -10.85 9.94 8.85
CA GLY A 140 -10.37 11.23 9.33
C GLY A 140 -10.77 11.57 10.76
N GLY A 141 -11.65 10.77 11.37
CA GLY A 141 -12.12 10.89 12.75
C GLY A 141 -11.51 9.87 13.70
N THR A 142 -12.16 9.66 14.85
CA THR A 142 -11.75 8.64 15.82
C THR A 142 -11.98 7.24 15.24
N LEU A 143 -10.89 6.47 15.10
CA LEU A 143 -10.96 5.13 14.52
C LEU A 143 -11.61 4.13 15.48
N THR A 144 -12.58 3.39 14.97
CA THR A 144 -13.21 2.28 15.68
C THR A 144 -12.32 1.02 15.65
N PRO A 145 -12.50 0.07 16.59
CA PRO A 145 -11.79 -1.22 16.54
C PRO A 145 -12.00 -1.99 15.23
N ALA A 146 -13.16 -1.83 14.60
CA ALA A 146 -13.48 -2.47 13.33
C ALA A 146 -12.72 -1.84 12.15
N GLN A 147 -12.58 -0.51 12.13
CA GLN A 147 -11.72 0.19 11.15
C GLN A 147 -10.26 -0.18 11.34
N LEU A 148 -9.74 -0.21 12.57
CA LEU A 148 -8.37 -0.64 12.84
C LEU A 148 -8.10 -2.07 12.34
N LYS A 149 -9.06 -2.98 12.54
CA LYS A 149 -8.97 -4.35 12.01
C LYS A 149 -9.02 -4.39 10.48
N TYR A 150 -9.82 -3.53 9.86
CA TYR A 150 -9.86 -3.40 8.40
C TYR A 150 -8.50 -2.94 7.86
N CYS A 151 -7.96 -1.82 8.35
CA CYS A 151 -6.66 -1.31 7.91
C CYS A 151 -5.52 -2.32 8.13
N ALA A 152 -5.55 -3.08 9.23
CA ALA A 152 -4.59 -4.16 9.45
C ALA A 152 -4.69 -5.26 8.38
N ASN A 153 -5.90 -5.68 8.00
CA ASN A 153 -6.09 -6.73 7.00
C ASN A 153 -5.59 -6.33 5.61
N ASP A 154 -5.52 -5.03 5.29
CA ASP A 154 -5.03 -4.56 3.99
C ASP A 154 -3.51 -4.67 3.83
N VAL A 155 -2.76 -4.85 4.93
CA VAL A 155 -1.28 -4.98 4.89
C VAL A 155 -0.75 -6.34 5.34
N ILE A 156 -1.36 -7.00 6.33
CA ILE A 156 -0.76 -8.20 6.97
C ILE A 156 -0.55 -9.39 6.03
N TYR A 157 -1.28 -9.46 4.92
CA TYR A 157 -1.17 -10.57 3.96
C TYR A 157 -0.31 -10.24 2.75
N LEU A 158 0.17 -9.00 2.59
CA LEU A 158 0.84 -8.57 1.36
C LEU A 158 2.19 -9.27 1.14
N HIS A 159 2.95 -9.59 2.19
CA HIS A 159 4.17 -10.41 2.06
C HIS A 159 3.87 -11.78 1.47
N GLN A 160 2.93 -12.51 2.07
CA GLN A 160 2.52 -13.84 1.59
C GLN A 160 1.98 -13.78 0.16
N ILE A 161 1.12 -12.81 -0.16
CA ILE A 161 0.57 -12.63 -1.50
C ILE A 161 1.68 -12.33 -2.51
N HIS A 162 2.61 -11.44 -2.17
CA HIS A 162 3.74 -11.12 -3.03
C HIS A 162 4.59 -12.36 -3.32
N ASP A 163 4.94 -13.14 -2.30
CA ASP A 163 5.81 -14.31 -2.45
C ASP A 163 5.17 -15.39 -3.34
N GLU A 164 3.87 -15.66 -3.17
CA GLU A 164 3.16 -16.62 -4.02
C GLU A 164 3.02 -16.12 -5.47
N LEU A 165 2.74 -14.84 -5.67
CA LEU A 165 2.72 -14.25 -7.01
C LEU A 165 4.09 -14.27 -7.68
N PHE A 166 5.16 -14.03 -6.92
CA PHE A 166 6.52 -14.01 -7.42
C PHE A 166 6.95 -15.39 -7.95
N LYS A 167 6.59 -16.48 -7.25
CA LYS A 167 6.79 -17.86 -7.72
C LYS A 167 6.12 -18.11 -9.08
N ILE A 168 4.93 -17.57 -9.28
CA ILE A 168 4.21 -17.68 -10.56
C ILE A 168 4.91 -16.84 -11.64
N LEU A 169 5.34 -15.62 -11.33
CA LEU A 169 6.12 -14.79 -12.26
C LEU A 169 7.42 -15.46 -12.70
N GLU A 170 8.12 -16.14 -11.78
CA GLU A 170 9.29 -16.97 -12.08
C GLU A 170 8.95 -18.09 -13.06
N ARG A 171 7.95 -18.91 -12.71
CA ARG A 171 7.49 -20.04 -13.54
C ARG A 171 7.13 -19.61 -14.96
N GLU A 172 6.45 -18.48 -15.09
CA GLU A 172 5.99 -17.94 -16.38
C GLU A 172 7.04 -17.07 -17.10
N ASN A 173 8.24 -16.90 -16.52
CA ASN A 173 9.32 -16.06 -17.05
C ASN A 173 8.92 -14.59 -17.27
N ARG A 174 8.19 -14.01 -16.32
CA ARG A 174 7.62 -12.63 -16.39
C ARG A 174 8.26 -11.64 -15.40
N ILE A 175 9.27 -12.05 -14.62
CA ILE A 175 9.93 -11.15 -13.63
C ILE A 175 10.48 -9.89 -14.28
N LYS A 176 11.14 -10.01 -15.45
CA LYS A 176 11.73 -8.83 -16.11
C LYS A 176 10.65 -7.79 -16.41
N LEU A 177 9.55 -8.23 -17.03
CA LEU A 177 8.41 -7.36 -17.32
C LEU A 177 7.81 -6.75 -16.05
N TYR A 178 7.70 -7.53 -14.97
CA TYR A 178 7.24 -7.01 -13.67
C TYR A 178 8.15 -5.89 -13.14
N LYS A 179 9.48 -6.08 -13.16
CA LYS A 179 10.45 -5.06 -12.74
C LYS A 179 10.38 -3.81 -13.62
N ASP A 180 10.25 -3.99 -14.94
CA ASP A 180 10.09 -2.88 -15.88
C ASP A 180 8.80 -2.08 -15.57
N CYS A 181 7.68 -2.75 -15.27
CA CYS A 181 6.45 -2.10 -14.82
C CYS A 181 6.63 -1.29 -13.52
N LEU A 182 7.30 -1.86 -12.51
CA LEU A 182 7.57 -1.16 -11.25
C LEU A 182 8.41 0.09 -11.44
N SER A 183 9.42 0.03 -12.32
CA SER A 183 10.29 1.17 -12.62
C SER A 183 9.52 2.38 -13.15
N PHE A 184 8.40 2.15 -13.84
CA PHE A 184 7.54 3.20 -14.39
C PHE A 184 6.52 3.75 -13.38
N LEU A 185 6.26 3.07 -12.26
CA LEU A 185 5.16 3.44 -11.37
C LEU A 185 5.28 4.86 -10.81
N LYS A 186 6.50 5.30 -10.51
CA LYS A 186 6.77 6.70 -10.08
C LYS A 186 6.37 7.71 -11.16
N THR A 187 6.76 7.47 -12.41
CA THR A 187 6.36 8.32 -13.54
C THR A 187 4.85 8.32 -13.72
N ARG A 188 4.19 7.17 -13.56
CA ARG A 188 2.73 7.08 -13.61
C ARG A 188 2.06 7.94 -12.54
N VAL A 189 2.62 7.98 -11.33
CA VAL A 189 2.17 8.86 -10.23
C VAL A 189 2.34 10.34 -10.60
N ASP A 190 3.48 10.72 -11.17
CA ASP A 190 3.73 12.11 -11.57
C ASP A 190 2.76 12.58 -12.66
N LEU A 191 2.47 11.72 -13.63
CA LEU A 191 1.46 12.00 -14.66
C LEU A 191 0.07 12.22 -14.05
N ASP A 192 -0.32 11.44 -13.02
CA ASP A 192 -1.60 11.62 -12.34
C ASP A 192 -1.69 12.95 -11.60
N LEU A 193 -0.63 13.33 -10.90
CA LEU A 193 -0.54 14.61 -10.19
C LEU A 193 -0.57 15.80 -11.15
N ALA A 194 -0.03 15.61 -12.36
CA ALA A 194 -0.09 16.53 -13.50
C ALA A 194 -1.42 16.46 -14.28
N LEU A 195 -2.40 15.67 -13.82
CA LEU A 195 -3.75 15.52 -14.38
C LEU A 195 -3.82 14.79 -15.74
N PHE A 196 -2.76 14.13 -16.19
CA PHE A 196 -2.78 13.25 -17.36
C PHE A 196 -3.39 11.90 -16.98
N LYS A 197 -4.72 11.79 -16.86
CA LYS A 197 -5.37 10.57 -16.34
C LYS A 197 -5.40 9.41 -17.33
N ASP A 198 -5.44 9.74 -18.60
CA ASP A 198 -5.48 8.75 -19.68
C ASP A 198 -4.11 8.06 -19.83
N ASP A 199 -4.13 6.98 -20.62
CA ASP A 199 -2.90 6.36 -21.04
C ASP A 199 -2.15 7.34 -21.95
N ILE A 200 -0.98 7.81 -21.52
CA ILE A 200 -0.20 8.80 -22.28
C ILE A 200 0.33 8.23 -23.60
N TRP A 201 0.24 6.92 -23.79
CA TRP A 201 0.61 6.23 -25.01
C TRP A 201 -0.60 5.83 -25.87
N SER A 202 -1.84 6.04 -25.41
CA SER A 202 -3.03 5.81 -26.25
C SER A 202 -3.25 6.94 -27.25
N HIS A 203 -3.88 6.60 -28.39
CA HIS A 203 -4.31 7.56 -29.41
C HIS A 203 -5.51 8.40 -28.95
#